data_AF-A0A6N2LRE7-F1
#
_entry.id   AF-A0A6N2LRE7-F1
#
_cell.length_a   1.000
_cell.length_b   1.000
_cell.length_c   1.000
_cell.angle_alpha   90.00
_cell.angle_beta   90.00
_cell.angle_gamma   90.00
#
_symmetry.space_group_name_H-M   'P 1'
#
loop_
_entity.id
_entity.type
_entity.pdbx_description
1 polymer ?
#
loop_
_entity_poly.entity_id
_entity_poly.type
_entity_poly.pdbx_seq_one_letter_code
_entity_poly.pdbx_strand_id
1 'polypeptide(L)'
;MKARSEKQWNNQPEAPRTTQEDVRKAKRRRKKGTKQRKLFMLELKEAKQQTVTVLAERIRREKINTKLRCLQDIVPGCHKSMGMAVMLEEIINYVHSLQNQVEGTNSTEDAQETQKYGEITCFHPSWSI
;
A
#
# COMPACT_ATOMS: atom_id res chain seq x y z
N MET A 1 65.88 78.31 -0.45
CA MET A 1 65.38 77.02 0.06
C MET A 1 63.85 77.10 0.13
N LYS A 2 63.10 76.36 -0.70
CA LYS A 2 61.63 76.26 -0.59
C LYS A 2 61.29 74.83 -0.19
N ALA A 3 60.67 74.69 0.98
CA ALA A 3 60.20 73.41 1.50
C ALA A 3 59.07 72.86 0.63
N ARG A 4 59.15 71.57 0.30
CA ARG A 4 58.17 70.81 -0.47
C ARG A 4 57.00 70.47 0.46
N SER A 5 55.81 70.96 0.17
CA SER A 5 54.58 70.60 0.89
C SER A 5 54.15 69.18 0.52
N GLU A 6 54.18 68.27 1.49
CA GLU A 6 53.60 66.93 1.39
C GLU A 6 52.08 67.03 1.46
N LYS A 7 51.40 66.68 0.35
CA LYS A 7 49.94 66.47 0.35
C LYS A 7 49.68 65.06 0.87
N GLN A 8 49.21 64.95 2.10
CA GLN A 8 48.77 63.71 2.72
C GLN A 8 47.45 63.26 2.08
N TRP A 9 47.49 62.17 1.30
CA TRP A 9 46.30 61.56 0.73
C TRP A 9 45.74 60.55 1.74
N ASN A 10 44.83 60.98 2.61
CA ASN A 10 44.09 60.06 3.47
C ASN A 10 42.68 59.85 2.90
N ASN A 11 42.52 58.82 2.08
CA ASN A 11 41.22 58.35 1.60
C ASN A 11 41.09 56.86 1.93
N GLN A 12 40.66 56.55 3.15
CA GLN A 12 40.02 55.28 3.46
C GLN A 12 38.50 55.46 3.25
N PRO A 13 37.80 54.56 2.53
CA PRO A 13 36.35 54.60 2.49
C PRO A 13 35.81 54.28 3.89
N GLU A 14 35.19 55.25 4.57
CA GLU A 14 34.46 54.99 5.81
C GLU A 14 33.32 54.01 5.53
N ALA A 15 33.26 52.93 6.33
CA ALA A 15 32.23 51.92 6.21
C ALA A 15 30.84 52.54 6.45
N PRO A 16 29.79 52.14 5.70
CA PRO A 16 28.44 52.68 5.89
C PRO A 16 27.99 52.49 7.34
N ARG A 17 27.69 53.58 8.05
CA ARG A 17 27.13 53.52 9.41
C ARG A 17 25.71 52.93 9.32
N THR A 18 25.59 51.63 9.54
CA THR A 18 24.29 50.94 9.63
C THR A 18 23.45 51.57 10.73
N THR A 19 22.30 52.14 10.38
CA THR A 19 21.39 52.70 11.37
C THR A 19 20.67 51.59 12.13
N GLN A 20 20.22 51.88 13.35
CA GLN A 20 19.41 50.94 14.14
C GLN A 20 18.15 50.49 13.36
N GLU A 21 17.63 51.35 12.49
CA GLU A 21 16.49 51.07 11.63
C GLU A 21 16.83 50.08 10.50
N ASP A 22 18.01 50.19 9.89
CA ASP A 22 18.53 49.23 8.91
C ASP A 22 18.67 47.83 9.51
N VAL A 23 19.16 47.74 10.76
CA VAL A 23 19.27 46.48 11.51
C VAL A 23 17.89 45.88 11.77
N ARG A 24 16.91 46.69 12.19
CA ARG A 24 15.52 46.25 12.41
C ARG A 24 14.86 45.77 11.10
N LYS A 25 15.09 46.48 10.00
CA LYS A 25 14.60 46.14 8.65
C LYS A 25 15.23 44.84 8.15
N ALA A 26 16.54 44.66 8.34
CA ALA A 26 17.24 43.42 8.02
C ALA A 26 16.71 42.23 8.83
N LYS A 27 16.46 42.41 10.14
CA LYS A 27 15.88 41.36 11.01
C LYS A 27 14.47 40.96 10.57
N ARG A 28 13.63 41.93 10.16
CA ARG A 28 12.29 41.68 9.59
C ARG A 28 12.37 40.90 8.27
N ARG A 29 13.27 41.28 7.36
CA ARG A 29 13.49 40.56 6.08
C ARG A 29 13.96 39.12 6.31
N ARG A 30 14.90 38.91 7.24
CA ARG A 30 15.34 37.56 7.65
C ARG A 30 14.19 36.74 8.21
N LYS A 31 13.36 37.31 9.09
CA LYS A 31 12.17 36.62 9.64
C LYS A 31 11.14 36.30 8.56
N LYS A 32 10.97 37.16 7.55
CA LYS A 32 10.09 36.90 6.40
C LYS A 32 10.62 35.76 5.53
N GLY A 33 11.92 35.77 5.22
CA GLY A 33 12.57 34.70 4.46
C GLY A 33 12.57 33.35 5.16
N THR A 34 12.74 33.30 6.48
CA THR A 34 12.64 32.04 7.24
C THR A 34 11.22 31.51 7.29
N LYS A 35 10.21 32.37 7.41
CA LYS A 35 8.80 31.97 7.28
C LYS A 35 8.50 31.38 5.90
N GLN A 36 8.95 32.03 4.82
CA GLN A 36 8.77 31.54 3.46
C GLN A 36 9.43 30.17 3.23
N ARG A 37 10.66 29.96 3.73
CA ARG A 37 11.33 28.65 3.66
C ARG A 37 10.60 27.57 4.46
N LYS A 38 10.02 27.92 5.61
CA LYS A 38 9.22 26.97 6.40
C LYS A 38 7.94 26.56 5.68
N LEU A 39 7.25 27.51 5.04
CA LEU A 39 6.06 27.24 4.23
C LEU A 39 6.40 26.33 3.04
N PHE A 40 7.44 26.65 2.28
CA PHE A 40 7.91 25.82 1.18
C PHE A 40 8.29 24.39 1.63
N MET A 41 8.96 24.25 2.79
CA MET A 41 9.26 22.92 3.33
C MET A 41 8.01 22.16 3.77
N LEU A 42 6.97 22.85 4.24
CA LEU A 42 5.70 22.22 4.60
C LEU A 42 4.98 21.72 3.34
N GLU A 43 4.87 22.56 2.32
CA GLU A 43 4.29 22.19 1.02
C GLU A 43 5.02 20.98 0.40
N LEU A 44 6.35 20.95 0.45
CA LEU A 44 7.13 19.80 -0.01
C LEU A 44 6.87 18.52 0.81
N LYS A 45 6.70 18.64 2.13
CA LYS A 45 6.38 17.49 2.99
C LYS A 45 4.98 16.96 2.69
N GLU A 46 4.01 17.84 2.52
CA GLU A 46 2.64 17.48 2.16
C GLU A 46 2.58 16.82 0.79
N ALA A 47 3.24 17.40 -0.22
CA ALA A 47 3.33 16.81 -1.55
C ALA A 47 3.98 15.42 -1.52
N LYS A 48 5.07 15.24 -0.74
CA LYS A 48 5.68 13.92 -0.54
C LYS A 48 4.71 12.94 0.12
N GLN A 49 4.02 13.36 1.18
CA GLN A 49 3.05 12.50 1.86
C GLN A 49 1.92 12.09 0.91
N GLN A 50 1.40 13.02 0.09
CA GLN A 50 0.39 12.73 -0.93
C GLN A 50 0.91 11.75 -1.99
N THR A 51 2.17 11.88 -2.44
CA THR A 51 2.75 10.93 -3.40
C THR A 51 2.89 9.53 -2.80
N VAL A 52 3.24 9.42 -1.51
CA VAL A 52 3.32 8.15 -0.80
C VAL A 52 1.95 7.50 -0.64
N THR A 53 0.90 8.27 -0.29
CA THR A 53 -0.45 7.73 -0.13
C THR A 53 -1.02 7.25 -1.47
N VAL A 54 -0.82 7.99 -2.56
CA VAL A 54 -1.21 7.58 -3.92
C VAL A 54 -0.46 6.32 -4.35
N LEU A 55 0.84 6.22 -4.06
CA LEU A 55 1.64 5.04 -4.37
C LEU A 55 1.14 3.80 -3.59
N ALA A 56 0.86 3.96 -2.30
CA ALA A 56 0.33 2.89 -1.46
C ALA A 56 -1.01 2.36 -2.01
N GLU A 57 -1.91 3.26 -2.41
CA GLU A 57 -3.20 2.88 -2.99
C GLU A 57 -3.05 2.17 -4.33
N ARG A 58 -2.13 2.63 -5.19
CA ARG A 58 -1.83 1.95 -6.46
C ARG A 58 -1.36 0.51 -6.23
N ILE A 59 -0.41 0.31 -5.31
CA ILE A 59 0.09 -1.03 -4.96
C ILE A 59 -1.04 -1.91 -4.42
N ARG A 60 -1.94 -1.36 -3.59
CA ARG A 60 -3.11 -2.10 -3.08
C ARG A 60 -4.01 -2.57 -4.22
N ARG A 61 -4.31 -1.70 -5.19
CA ARG A 61 -5.12 -2.04 -6.37
C ARG A 61 -4.44 -3.08 -7.26
N GLU A 62 -3.13 -2.98 -7.47
CA GLU A 62 -2.36 -3.96 -8.23
C GLU A 62 -2.42 -5.34 -7.57
N LYS A 63 -2.27 -5.42 -6.24
CA LYS A 63 -2.41 -6.68 -5.48
C LYS A 63 -3.81 -7.29 -5.63
N ILE A 64 -4.86 -6.48 -5.55
CA ILE A 64 -6.26 -6.94 -5.72
C ILE A 64 -6.46 -7.46 -7.14
N ASN A 65 -6.02 -6.71 -8.15
CA ASN A 65 -6.17 -7.09 -9.55
C ASN A 65 -5.40 -8.37 -9.90
N THR A 66 -4.23 -8.59 -9.28
CA THR A 66 -3.51 -9.85 -9.44
C THR A 66 -4.29 -11.03 -8.87
N LYS A 67 -4.85 -10.90 -7.66
CA LYS A 67 -5.69 -11.95 -7.08
C LYS A 67 -6.95 -12.21 -7.93
N LEU A 68 -7.59 -11.17 -8.44
CA LEU A 68 -8.75 -11.30 -9.35
C LEU A 68 -8.40 -12.07 -10.62
N ARG A 69 -7.25 -11.79 -11.25
CA ARG A 69 -6.78 -12.55 -12.41
C ARG A 69 -6.53 -14.02 -12.07
N CYS A 70 -5.87 -14.30 -10.96
CA CYS A 70 -5.66 -15.69 -10.53
C CYS A 70 -6.99 -16.43 -10.31
N LEU A 71 -8.01 -15.76 -9.75
CA LEU A 71 -9.35 -16.35 -9.60
C LEU A 71 -10.02 -16.60 -10.97
N GLN A 72 -9.88 -15.67 -11.93
CA GLN A 72 -10.40 -15.88 -13.29
C GLN A 72 -9.79 -17.10 -13.97
N ASP A 73 -8.50 -17.36 -13.77
CA ASP A 73 -7.80 -18.46 -14.42
C ASP A 73 -8.22 -19.85 -13.89
N ILE A 74 -8.74 -19.92 -12.66
CA ILE A 74 -9.10 -21.19 -12.01
C ILE A 74 -10.61 -21.45 -11.96
N VAL A 75 -11.45 -20.41 -12.03
CA VAL A 75 -12.90 -20.55 -11.90
C VAL A 75 -13.54 -20.78 -13.27
N PRO A 76 -14.22 -21.92 -13.49
CA PRO A 76 -14.97 -22.17 -14.71
C PRO A 76 -16.03 -21.09 -14.95
N GLY A 77 -16.26 -20.68 -16.21
CA GLY A 77 -17.27 -19.68 -16.56
C GLY A 77 -16.86 -18.22 -16.30
N CYS A 78 -15.72 -17.99 -15.65
CA CYS A 78 -15.21 -16.66 -15.38
C CYS A 78 -14.48 -16.06 -16.60
N HIS A 79 -15.04 -15.00 -17.20
CA HIS A 79 -14.48 -14.37 -18.40
C HIS A 79 -13.96 -12.95 -18.15
N LYS A 80 -12.96 -12.52 -18.94
CA LYS A 80 -12.26 -11.24 -18.75
C LYS A 80 -13.13 -10.01 -18.95
N SER A 81 -14.16 -10.09 -19.78
CA SER A 81 -15.12 -9.01 -20.02
C SER A 81 -16.28 -8.98 -19.02
N MET A 82 -16.31 -9.89 -18.03
CA MET A 82 -17.40 -9.97 -17.07
C MET A 82 -17.33 -8.82 -16.07
N GLY A 83 -18.49 -8.31 -15.66
CA GLY A 83 -18.58 -7.34 -14.57
C GLY A 83 -18.09 -7.94 -13.25
N MET A 84 -17.45 -7.12 -12.41
CA MET A 84 -16.84 -7.58 -11.17
C MET A 84 -17.84 -8.21 -10.18
N ALA A 85 -19.09 -7.75 -10.14
CA ALA A 85 -20.13 -8.35 -9.29
C ALA A 85 -20.44 -9.78 -9.73
N VAL A 86 -20.79 -9.96 -11.00
CA VAL A 86 -21.07 -11.27 -11.60
C VAL A 86 -19.87 -12.21 -11.47
N MET A 87 -18.66 -11.71 -11.63
CA MET A 87 -17.42 -12.47 -11.40
C MET A 87 -17.32 -13.06 -10.00
N LEU A 88 -17.65 -12.26 -8.99
CA LEU A 88 -17.61 -12.73 -7.61
C LEU A 88 -18.74 -13.72 -7.33
N GLU A 89 -19.91 -13.57 -7.95
CA GLU A 89 -21.00 -14.54 -7.86
C GLU A 89 -20.61 -15.91 -8.43
N GLU A 90 -20.00 -15.95 -9.62
CA GLU A 90 -19.51 -17.21 -10.23
C GLU A 90 -18.45 -17.88 -9.36
N ILE A 91 -17.56 -17.09 -8.73
CA ILE A 91 -16.56 -17.61 -7.79
C ILE A 91 -17.23 -18.25 -6.58
N ILE A 92 -18.23 -17.60 -5.98
CA ILE A 92 -18.98 -18.13 -4.82
C ILE A 92 -19.68 -19.44 -5.21
N ASN A 93 -20.32 -19.48 -6.38
CA ASN A 93 -21.00 -20.67 -6.89
C ASN A 93 -20.01 -21.83 -7.07
N TYR A 94 -18.83 -21.57 -7.63
CA TYR A 94 -17.82 -22.61 -7.81
C TYR A 94 -17.31 -23.14 -6.46
N VAL A 95 -17.07 -22.27 -5.47
CA VAL A 95 -16.68 -22.70 -4.12
C VAL A 95 -17.75 -23.59 -3.49
N HIS A 96 -19.03 -23.23 -3.58
CA HIS A 96 -20.13 -24.06 -3.08
C HIS A 96 -20.21 -25.41 -3.81
N SER A 97 -20.04 -25.43 -5.13
CA SER A 97 -20.01 -26.68 -5.89
C SER A 97 -18.87 -27.60 -5.45
N LEU A 98 -17.70 -27.05 -5.18
CA LEU A 98 -16.55 -27.82 -4.68
C LEU A 98 -16.80 -28.37 -3.27
N GLN A 99 -17.43 -27.59 -2.39
CA GLN A 99 -17.82 -28.05 -1.05
C GLN A 99 -18.79 -29.24 -1.14
N ASN A 100 -19.85 -29.13 -1.94
CA ASN A 100 -20.82 -30.20 -2.13
C ASN A 100 -20.18 -31.47 -2.71
N GLN A 101 -19.21 -31.32 -3.62
CA GLN A 101 -18.48 -32.46 -4.19
C GLN A 101 -17.69 -33.21 -3.12
N VAL A 102 -16.95 -32.48 -2.26
CA VAL A 102 -16.15 -33.08 -1.19
C VAL A 102 -17.03 -33.73 -0.13
N GLU A 103 -18.14 -33.09 0.27
CA GLU A 103 -19.09 -33.67 1.23
C GLU A 103 -19.73 -34.95 0.67
N GLY A 104 -20.12 -34.94 -0.60
CA GLY A 104 -20.68 -36.11 -1.28
C GLY A 104 -19.70 -37.27 -1.38
N THR A 105 -18.39 -37.01 -1.58
CA THR A 105 -17.37 -38.07 -1.59
C THR A 105 -17.08 -38.60 -0.20
N ASN A 106 -17.02 -37.74 0.81
CA ASN A 106 -16.70 -38.15 2.19
C ASN A 106 -17.81 -39.03 2.78
N SER A 107 -19.08 -38.76 2.45
CA SER A 107 -20.19 -39.64 2.88
C SER A 107 -20.19 -41.02 2.21
N THR A 108 -19.48 -41.20 1.09
CA THR A 108 -19.39 -42.50 0.41
C THR A 108 -18.27 -43.39 0.96
N GLU A 109 -17.27 -42.82 1.66
CA GLU A 109 -16.24 -43.59 2.36
C GLU A 109 -16.80 -44.27 3.62
N ASP A 110 -17.68 -43.58 4.35
CA ASP A 110 -18.34 -44.13 5.56
C ASP A 110 -19.26 -45.32 5.26
N ALA A 111 -19.79 -45.41 4.03
CA ALA A 111 -20.65 -46.52 3.62
C ALA A 111 -19.87 -47.80 3.26
N GLN A 112 -18.60 -47.70 2.86
CA GLN A 112 -17.79 -48.87 2.46
C GLN A 112 -17.12 -49.57 3.64
N GLU A 113 -16.93 -48.92 4.79
CA GLU A 113 -16.32 -49.54 5.97
C GLU A 113 -17.26 -50.55 6.65
N THR A 114 -18.57 -50.39 6.51
CA THR A 114 -19.56 -51.35 7.07
C THR A 114 -19.65 -52.69 6.33
N GLN A 115 -19.17 -52.78 5.08
CA GLN A 115 -19.09 -54.07 4.35
C GLN A 115 -17.78 -54.83 4.61
N LYS A 116 -16.72 -54.16 5.11
CA LYS A 116 -15.42 -54.79 5.40
C LYS A 116 -15.38 -55.56 6.73
N TYR A 117 -16.32 -55.28 7.64
CA TYR A 117 -16.48 -55.97 8.92
C TYR A 117 -17.82 -56.72 9.07
N GLY A 118 -18.59 -56.84 7.98
CA GLY A 118 -19.96 -57.38 7.99
C GLY A 118 -20.14 -58.81 7.47
N GLU A 119 -19.11 -59.46 6.93
CA GLU A 119 -19.20 -60.86 6.46
C GLU A 119 -18.28 -61.79 7.26
N ILE A 120 -18.68 -62.07 8.51
CA ILE A 120 -18.44 -63.38 9.12
C ILE A 120 -19.82 -63.96 9.45
N THR A 121 -20.61 -64.27 8.41
CA THR A 121 -21.80 -65.10 8.58
C THR A 121 -21.38 -66.55 8.57
N CYS A 122 -20.92 -67.05 9.72
CA CYS A 122 -20.83 -68.47 9.99
C CYS A 122 -21.61 -68.80 11.27
N PHE A 123 -22.94 -68.79 11.21
CA PHE A 123 -23.72 -69.67 12.07
C PHE A 123 -25.01 -70.09 11.36
N HIS A 124 -24.98 -71.33 10.89
CA HIS A 124 -26.00 -72.03 10.13
C HIS A 124 -27.10 -72.54 11.08
N PRO A 125 -28.40 -72.47 10.72
CA PRO A 125 -29.51 -72.86 11.59
C PRO A 125 -29.73 -74.37 11.53
N SER A 126 -28.87 -75.14 12.16
CA SER A 126 -29.16 -76.52 12.57
C SER A 126 -28.05 -76.96 13.50
N TRP A 127 -28.33 -77.01 14.79
CA TRP A 127 -27.88 -78.06 15.70
C TRP A 127 -28.91 -78.13 16.82
N SER A 128 -29.78 -79.13 16.69
CA SER A 128 -30.48 -79.74 17.80
C SER A 128 -29.45 -80.32 18.77
N ILE A 129 -29.60 -80.02 20.06
CA ILE A 129 -29.55 -80.90 21.25
C ILE A 129 -30.12 -80.07 22.41
#